data_AF-A0A2H9MRP0-F1
#
_entry.id   AF-A0A2H9MRP0-F1
#
_cell.length_a   1.000
_cell.length_b   1.000
_cell.length_c   1.000
_cell.angle_alpha   90.00
_cell.angle_beta   90.00
_cell.angle_gamma   90.00
#
_symmetry.space_group_name_H-M   'P 1'
#
loop_
_entity.id
_entity.type
_entity.pdbx_description
1 polymer ?
#
loop_
_entity_poly.entity_id
_entity_poly.type
_entity_poly.pdbx_seq_one_letter_code
_entity_poly.pdbx_strand_id
1 'polypeptide(L)' 'MAELPRKFPEYSIMYKTLAKRIQDLERKMKSSDSNEANEIQKSIDMYLSEMQKIREIFPERFFEDLDSNDQS' A
#
# COMPACT_ATOMS: atom_id res chain seq x y z
N MET A 1 -8.19 -19.28 -15.97
CA MET A 1 -8.52 -17.92 -15.47
C MET A 1 -8.04 -17.88 -14.04
N ALA A 2 -7.20 -16.91 -13.67
CA ALA A 2 -6.80 -16.80 -12.27
C ALA A 2 -8.02 -16.34 -11.46
N GLU A 3 -8.40 -17.10 -10.43
CA GLU A 3 -9.59 -16.81 -9.64
C GLU A 3 -9.31 -15.68 -8.65
N LEU A 4 -10.29 -14.80 -8.46
CA LEU A 4 -10.23 -13.76 -7.42
C LEU A 4 -10.39 -14.39 -6.04
N PRO A 5 -9.75 -13.84 -5.00
CA PRO A 5 -9.90 -14.34 -3.65
C PRO A 5 -11.34 -14.19 -3.13
N ARG A 6 -11.75 -15.09 -2.24
CA ARG A 6 -13.12 -15.12 -1.69
C ARG A 6 -13.56 -13.84 -0.99
N LYS A 7 -12.61 -13.07 -0.43
CA LYS A 7 -12.86 -11.76 0.22
C LYS A 7 -12.58 -10.59 -0.72
N PHE A 8 -12.91 -10.77 -1.99
CA PHE A 8 -12.97 -9.69 -2.95
C PHE A 8 -14.38 -9.05 -2.86
N PRO A 9 -14.49 -7.72 -2.80
CA PRO A 9 -13.48 -6.69 -3.07
C PRO A 9 -12.73 -6.15 -1.84
N GLU A 10 -12.97 -6.70 -0.64
CA GLU A 10 -12.46 -6.16 0.63
C GLU A 10 -10.94 -5.98 0.63
N TYR A 11 -10.20 -7.00 0.17
CA TYR A 11 -8.75 -6.89 0.10
C TYR A 11 -8.26 -5.83 -0.90
N SER A 12 -8.98 -5.59 -1.99
CA SER A 12 -8.63 -4.52 -2.95
C SER A 12 -8.88 -3.13 -2.37
N ILE A 13 -9.94 -2.97 -1.58
CA ILE A 13 -10.22 -1.72 -0.84
C ILE A 13 -9.13 -1.50 0.22
N MET A 14 -8.73 -2.55 0.92
CA MET A 14 -7.65 -2.50 1.91
C MET A 14 -6.32 -2.08 1.26
N TYR A 15 -5.95 -2.68 0.13
CA TYR A 15 -4.75 -2.31 -0.62
C TYR A 15 -4.72 -0.81 -0.98
N LYS A 16 -5.81 -0.30 -1.57
CA LYS A 16 -5.94 1.13 -1.92
C LYS A 16 -5.88 2.04 -0.70
N THR A 17 -6.45 1.60 0.42
CA THR A 17 -6.43 2.37 1.67
C THR A 17 -5.02 2.46 2.24
N LEU A 18 -4.27 1.35 2.24
CA LEU A 18 -2.88 1.31 2.67
C LEU A 18 -2.00 2.19 1.77
N ALA A 19 -2.16 2.12 0.45
CA ALA A 19 -1.43 2.96 -0.51
C ALA A 19 -1.63 4.45 -0.23
N LYS A 20 -2.89 4.89 -0.07
CA LYS A 20 -3.20 6.29 0.27
C LYS A 20 -2.58 6.70 1.61
N ARG A 21 -2.60 5.81 2.61
CA ARG A 21 -2.03 6.08 3.93
C ARG A 21 -0.51 6.24 3.87
N ILE A 22 0.18 5.45 3.06
CA ILE A 22 1.62 5.58 2.80
C ILE A 22 1.90 6.94 2.17
N GLN A 23 1.18 7.33 1.11
CA GLN A 23 1.36 8.66 0.48
C GLN A 23 1.16 9.82 1.48
N ASP A 24 0.16 9.74 2.37
CA ASP A 24 -0.07 10.72 3.43
C ASP A 24 1.11 10.80 4.40
N LEU A 25 1.65 9.63 4.79
CA LEU A 25 2.80 9.53 5.69
C LEU A 25 4.09 10.04 5.05
N GLU A 26 4.35 9.73 3.78
CA GLU A 26 5.50 10.25 3.03
C GLU A 26 5.44 11.77 2.91
N ARG A 27 4.25 12.34 2.68
CA ARG A 27 4.06 13.79 2.69
C ARG A 27 4.37 14.38 4.07
N LYS A 28 3.88 13.75 5.15
CA LYS A 28 4.13 14.19 6.53
C LYS A 28 5.62 14.15 6.87
N MET A 29 6.31 13.07 6.48
CA MET A 29 7.73 12.83 6.77
C MET A 29 8.64 13.95 6.25
N LYS A 30 8.30 14.55 5.09
CA LYS A 30 9.07 15.67 4.50
C LYS A 30 9.17 16.90 5.40
N SER A 31 8.24 17.06 6.34
CA SER A 31 8.19 18.19 7.29
C SER A 31 8.52 17.81 8.74
N SER A 32 8.86 16.54 8.99
CA SER A 32 9.08 15.99 10.32
C SER A 32 10.53 16.10 10.77
N ASP A 33 10.77 16.18 12.08
CA ASP A 33 12.11 16.02 12.64
C ASP A 33 12.60 14.56 12.54
N SER A 34 13.87 14.32 12.89
CA SER A 34 14.49 13.00 12.72
C SER A 34 13.81 11.89 13.53
N ASN A 35 13.25 12.20 14.70
CA ASN A 35 12.59 11.20 15.54
C ASN A 35 11.21 10.87 14.99
N GLU A 36 10.43 11.89 14.61
CA GLU A 36 9.13 11.70 14.01
C GLU A 36 9.24 11.01 12.63
N ALA A 37 10.25 11.37 11.83
CA ALA A 37 10.53 10.72 10.55
C ALA A 37 10.83 9.23 10.70
N ASN A 38 11.58 8.83 11.73
CA ASN A 38 11.86 7.41 12.01
C ASN A 38 10.59 6.62 12.37
N GLU A 39 9.69 7.19 13.17
CA GLU A 39 8.42 6.54 13.52
C GLU A 39 7.46 6.47 12.32
N ILE A 40 7.46 7.51 11.47
CA ILE A 40 6.73 7.49 10.21
C ILE A 40 7.28 6.38 9.29
N GLN A 41 8.60 6.24 9.15
CA GLN A 41 9.21 5.19 8.32
C GLN A 41 8.80 3.79 8.79
N LYS A 42 8.87 3.51 10.10
CA LYS A 42 8.41 2.22 10.65
C LYS A 42 6.95 1.92 10.31
N SER A 43 6.11 2.95 10.31
CA SER A 43 4.69 2.82 9.96
C SER A 43 4.50 2.52 8.47
N ILE A 44 5.28 3.18 7.61
CA ILE A 44 5.30 2.92 6.15
C ILE A 44 5.74 1.47 5.89
N ASP A 45 6.83 1.02 6.51
CA ASP A 45 7.36 -0.33 6.31
C ASP A 45 6.34 -1.42 6.70
N MET A 46 5.61 -1.19 7.81
CA MET A 46 4.53 -2.08 8.24
C MET A 46 3.38 -2.13 7.22
N TYR A 47 2.98 -0.99 6.66
CA TYR A 47 1.93 -0.94 5.65
C TYR A 47 2.36 -1.57 4.33
N LEU A 48 3.61 -1.37 3.91
CA LEU A 48 4.19 -2.03 2.72
C LEU A 48 4.20 -3.56 2.89
N SER A 49 4.59 -4.06 4.07
CA SER A 49 4.55 -5.50 4.37
C SER A 49 3.13 -6.07 4.27
N GLU A 50 2.14 -5.35 4.79
CA GLU A 50 0.74 -5.79 4.70
C GLU A 50 0.22 -5.75 3.25
N MET A 51 0.58 -4.72 2.48
CA MET A 51 0.25 -4.64 1.04
C MET A 51 0.87 -5.80 0.26
N GLN A 52 2.09 -6.22 0.59
CA GLN A 52 2.71 -7.38 -0.04
C GLN A 52 1.92 -8.66 0.22
N LYS A 53 1.49 -8.91 1.46
CA LYS A 53 0.65 -10.07 1.80
C LYS A 53 -0.67 -10.05 1.02
N ILE A 54 -1.28 -8.87 0.86
CA ILE A 54 -2.48 -8.73 0.03
C ILE A 54 -2.16 -9.08 -1.42
N ARG A 55 -1.06 -8.54 -1.99
CA ARG A 55 -0.65 -8.78 -3.38
C ARG A 55 -0.47 -10.27 -3.68
N GLU A 56 0.10 -11.03 -2.74
CA GLU A 56 0.30 -12.48 -2.86
C GLU A 56 -1.01 -13.29 -2.89
N ILE A 57 -2.14 -12.73 -2.40
CA ILE A 57 -3.46 -13.37 -2.42
C ILE A 57 -4.15 -13.22 -3.80
N PHE A 58 -3.73 -12.26 -4.62
CA PHE A 58 -4.33 -11.97 -5.91
C PHE A 58 -3.55 -12.61 -7.06
N PRO A 59 -4.20 -12.78 -8.23
CA PRO A 59 -3.49 -13.10 -9.46
C PRO A 59 -2.33 -12.14 -9.73
N GLU A 60 -1.27 -12.67 -10.33
CA GLU A 60 -0.16 -11.86 -10.81
C GLU A 60 -0.70 -10.73 -11.70
N ARG A 61 -0.15 -9.53 -11.54
CA ARG A 61 -0.54 -8.30 -12.26
C ARG A 61 -1.87 -7.65 -11.87
N PHE A 62 -2.65 -8.20 -10.93
CA PHE A 62 -3.94 -7.62 -10.54
C PHE A 62 -3.86 -6.15 -10.09
N PHE A 63 -2.73 -5.75 -9.50
CA PHE A 63 -2.48 -4.39 -9.00
C PHE A 63 -1.57 -3.55 -9.91
N GLU A 64 -1.08 -4.06 -11.05
CA GLU A 64 -0.15 -3.31 -11.93
C GLU A 64 -0.76 -2.02 -12.49
N ASP A 65 -2.06 -2.03 -12.83
CA ASP A 65 -2.78 -0.82 -13.27
C ASP A 65 -2.95 0.22 -12.15
N LEU A 66 -2.89 -0.21 -10.89
CA LEU A 66 -3.00 0.68 -9.72
C LEU A 66 -1.65 1.27 -9.34
N ASP A 67 -0.57 0.52 -9.52
CA ASP A 67 0.80 0.97 -9.25
C ASP A 67 1.32 1.92 -10.38
N SER A 68 0.76 1.84 -11.59
CA SER A 68 1.19 2.61 -12.77
C SER A 68 0.57 4.01 -12.90
N ASN A 69 -0.55 4.28 -12.21
CA ASN A 69 -1.35 5.49 -12.42
C ASN A 69 -0.99 6.68 -11.49
N ASP A 70 0.14 6.59 -10.77
CA ASP A 70 0.67 7.64 -9.88
C ASP A 70 1.86 8.39 -10.50
N GLN A 71 2.02 8.29 -11.83
CA GLN A 71 3.10 8.92 -12.62
C GLN A 71 2.56 9.89 -13.70
N SER A 72 1.36 10.44 -13.56
CA SER A 72 0.77 11.42 -14.52
C SER A 72 0.28 12.70 -13.85
#